data_AF-A0A5N6P9A9-F1
#
_entry.id   AF-A0A5N6P9A9-F1
#
_cell.length_a   1.000
_cell.length_b   1.000
_cell.length_c   1.000
_cell.angle_alpha   90.00
_cell.angle_beta   90.00
_cell.angle_gamma   90.00
#
_symmetry.space_group_name_H-M   'P 1'
#
loop_
_entity.id
_entity.type
_entity.pdbx_description
1 polymer ?
#
loop_
_entity_poly.entity_id
_entity_poly.type
_entity_poly.pdbx_seq_one_letter_code
_entity_poly.pdbx_strand_id
1 'polypeptide(L)'
;MGIVVGYFIGVSFPSVSLARVILPSSIYSPFDVTMREDQAKALERSFPENLGSGNTPATPKIYVPTNPRGAESLPPGIVVLETDLYLRRLWGEPSEDLKKKPKYLVTFTVGWGQRGNIDASIKKFSGDFQILLFHYDGLVTEDQYEWSKKAIHISVMKQTKWWYAKRFLHPDIVAAYEYIFIWDEDLGVEHFNADKCIQLVKKHDLEISQPGLEPNNGLTWQMTKRRGDKKFTSRDTEEKPGWCSDPHLPPCAAFVEIMAPVFSRAAWRCVWHMIQNNLVHGRGLDFALRRGVKPAHEKIGVVDSQWIIHQVAPSLGSQGQSENGEAPWKGVRDRCRSEWALFQDRLANADKAYFKHQIG
;
A
#
# COMPACT_ATOMS: atom_id res chain seq x y z
N MET A 1 -17.69 -11.43 -59.38
CA MET A 1 -17.63 -12.81 -58.88
C MET A 1 -17.54 -12.75 -57.36
N GLY A 2 -18.69 -12.72 -56.70
CA GLY A 2 -18.79 -12.96 -55.26
C GLY A 2 -19.22 -14.39 -55.02
N ILE A 3 -18.88 -14.95 -53.86
CA ILE A 3 -19.64 -15.99 -53.17
C ILE A 3 -19.46 -15.71 -51.66
N VAL A 4 -20.58 -15.35 -51.04
CA VAL A 4 -20.83 -15.44 -49.59
C VAL A 4 -21.48 -16.80 -49.38
N VAL A 5 -21.00 -17.58 -48.41
CA VAL A 5 -21.76 -18.71 -47.84
C VAL A 5 -21.61 -18.65 -46.33
N GLY A 6 -22.74 -18.43 -45.65
CA GLY A 6 -22.91 -18.75 -44.25
C GLY A 6 -23.74 -20.02 -44.08
N TYR A 7 -23.58 -20.69 -42.95
CA TYR A 7 -24.68 -21.40 -42.28
C TYR A 7 -24.38 -21.57 -40.79
N PHE A 8 -25.45 -21.65 -40.01
CA PHE A 8 -25.54 -21.45 -38.57
C PHE A 8 -25.98 -22.74 -37.84
N ILE A 9 -25.71 -22.75 -36.52
CA ILE A 9 -26.38 -23.47 -35.40
C ILE A 9 -25.86 -24.86 -34.98
N GLY A 10 -25.40 -24.90 -33.71
CA GLY A 10 -25.93 -25.86 -32.73
C GLY A 10 -24.90 -26.59 -31.90
N VAL A 11 -24.54 -26.09 -30.70
CA VAL A 11 -24.01 -26.96 -29.64
C VAL A 11 -24.60 -26.57 -28.28
N SER A 12 -25.19 -27.59 -27.67
CA SER A 12 -26.01 -27.63 -26.47
C SER A 12 -25.20 -27.42 -25.19
N PHE A 13 -25.75 -26.70 -24.21
CA PHE A 13 -25.20 -26.63 -22.86
C PHE A 13 -25.75 -27.79 -22.01
N PRO A 14 -24.92 -28.51 -21.23
CA PRO A 14 -25.42 -29.45 -20.25
C PRO A 14 -26.03 -28.71 -19.06
N SER A 15 -27.29 -29.05 -18.74
CA SER A 15 -28.01 -28.59 -17.55
C SER A 15 -27.35 -29.13 -16.28
N VAL A 16 -26.79 -28.27 -15.45
CA VAL A 16 -26.34 -28.63 -14.10
C VAL A 16 -27.44 -28.25 -13.11
N SER A 17 -28.00 -29.27 -12.48
CA SER A 17 -28.97 -29.18 -11.39
C SER A 17 -28.32 -28.56 -10.15
N LEU A 18 -28.81 -27.39 -9.71
CA LEU A 18 -28.46 -26.80 -8.42
C LEU A 18 -29.54 -27.16 -7.40
N ALA A 19 -29.21 -28.06 -6.49
CA ALA A 19 -30.00 -28.35 -5.30
C ALA A 19 -30.12 -27.07 -4.45
N ARG A 20 -31.37 -26.62 -4.21
CA ARG A 20 -31.69 -25.57 -3.24
C ARG A 20 -31.39 -26.10 -1.83
N VAL A 21 -30.43 -25.50 -1.15
CA VAL A 21 -30.30 -25.62 0.31
C VAL A 21 -31.06 -24.45 0.94
N ILE A 22 -32.09 -24.77 1.72
CA ILE A 22 -32.87 -23.81 2.53
C ILE A 22 -32.23 -23.79 3.92
N LEU A 23 -31.77 -22.61 4.38
CA LEU A 23 -31.36 -22.39 5.77
C LEU A 23 -32.43 -21.53 6.47
N PRO A 24 -32.87 -21.90 7.69
CA PRO A 24 -33.85 -21.11 8.43
C PRO A 24 -33.20 -19.90 9.10
N SER A 25 -33.91 -18.77 9.06
CA SER A 25 -33.56 -17.51 9.70
C SER A 25 -34.15 -17.43 11.11
N SER A 26 -33.31 -17.35 12.13
CA SER A 26 -33.64 -16.61 13.35
C SER A 26 -32.36 -16.18 14.07
N ILE A 27 -32.29 -14.90 14.44
CA ILE A 27 -31.81 -14.36 15.72
C ILE A 27 -32.07 -12.85 15.65
N TYR A 28 -32.97 -12.38 16.51
CA TYR A 28 -33.18 -10.96 16.81
C TYR A 28 -32.05 -10.46 17.72
N SER A 29 -31.60 -9.21 17.53
CA SER A 29 -30.78 -8.49 18.50
C SER A 29 -31.52 -7.21 18.92
N PRO A 30 -31.74 -6.97 20.23
CA PRO A 30 -32.42 -5.79 20.73
C PRO A 30 -31.40 -4.78 21.26
N PHE A 31 -31.23 -3.64 20.59
CA PHE A 31 -30.77 -2.40 21.24
C PHE A 31 -31.42 -1.22 20.54
N ASP A 32 -32.56 -0.81 21.09
CA ASP A 32 -33.22 0.46 20.83
C ASP A 32 -32.99 1.34 22.06
N VAL A 33 -32.26 2.44 21.88
CA VAL A 33 -32.14 3.51 22.89
C VAL A 33 -32.25 4.85 22.17
N THR A 34 -33.50 5.31 22.09
CA THR A 34 -33.98 6.68 22.24
C THR A 34 -32.99 7.83 22.00
N MET A 35 -33.18 8.56 20.91
CA MET A 35 -32.89 10.01 20.88
C MET A 35 -34.13 10.73 20.35
N ARG A 36 -34.63 11.64 21.19
CA ARG A 36 -35.88 12.37 21.03
C ARG A 36 -35.61 13.74 20.43
N GLU A 37 -36.40 14.06 19.41
CA GLU A 37 -36.80 15.37 18.88
C GLU A 37 -35.77 16.52 18.86
N ASP A 38 -35.37 16.92 17.64
CA ASP A 38 -35.39 18.33 17.27
C ASP A 38 -35.80 18.49 15.80
N GLN A 39 -36.91 19.20 15.58
CA GLN A 39 -37.51 19.48 14.28
C GLN A 39 -36.78 20.64 13.59
N ALA A 40 -36.13 20.36 12.45
CA ALA A 40 -35.78 21.40 11.48
C ALA A 40 -35.94 20.87 10.04
N LYS A 41 -37.07 21.25 9.42
CA LYS A 41 -37.40 21.28 7.98
C LYS A 41 -36.50 20.45 7.05
N ALA A 42 -36.78 19.15 6.95
CA ALA A 42 -36.28 18.31 5.87
C ALA A 42 -37.16 18.51 4.62
N LEU A 43 -36.52 18.94 3.53
CA LEU A 43 -37.05 18.89 2.17
C LEU A 43 -37.58 17.47 1.91
N GLU A 44 -38.86 17.32 1.54
CA GLU A 44 -39.50 16.03 1.23
C GLU A 44 -38.76 15.32 0.08
N ARG A 45 -37.75 14.52 0.42
CA ARG A 45 -37.30 13.42 -0.41
C ARG A 45 -38.28 12.29 -0.14
N SER A 46 -39.16 12.02 -1.11
CA SER A 46 -40.04 10.86 -1.08
C SER A 46 -39.20 9.58 -1.10
N PHE A 47 -38.80 9.09 0.06
CA PHE A 47 -38.52 7.67 0.23
C PHE A 47 -39.86 6.96 0.01
N PRO A 48 -39.92 5.85 -0.75
CA PRO A 48 -41.16 5.12 -0.89
C PRO A 48 -41.62 4.64 0.49
N GLU A 49 -42.62 5.32 1.05
CA GLU A 49 -43.34 4.97 2.27
C GLU A 49 -44.14 3.70 2.02
N ASN A 50 -43.47 2.55 1.98
CA ASN A 50 -44.14 1.24 1.97
C ASN A 50 -43.27 0.16 2.62
N LEU A 51 -42.53 0.48 3.68
CA LEU A 51 -41.85 -0.56 4.49
C LEU A 51 -42.71 -1.14 5.62
N GLY A 52 -43.96 -0.70 5.79
CA GLY A 52 -44.76 -1.01 6.99
C GLY A 52 -46.23 -1.41 6.78
N SER A 53 -46.71 -1.69 5.57
CA SER A 53 -48.10 -2.10 5.38
C SER A 53 -48.28 -3.14 4.28
N GLY A 54 -48.61 -4.38 4.70
CA GLY A 54 -49.43 -5.35 3.96
C GLY A 54 -48.88 -6.04 2.69
N ASN A 55 -48.00 -5.40 1.92
CA ASN A 55 -47.33 -5.99 0.75
C ASN A 55 -45.88 -5.53 0.76
N THR A 56 -44.95 -6.43 1.10
CA THR A 56 -43.52 -6.15 1.03
C THR A 56 -43.20 -5.63 -0.37
N PRO A 57 -42.67 -4.40 -0.54
CA PRO A 57 -42.21 -3.95 -1.84
C PRO A 57 -41.17 -4.95 -2.29
N ALA A 58 -41.44 -5.66 -3.39
CA ALA A 58 -40.51 -6.63 -3.91
C ALA A 58 -39.18 -5.90 -4.12
N THR A 59 -38.13 -6.38 -3.45
CA THR A 59 -36.78 -5.85 -3.64
C THR A 59 -36.51 -5.88 -5.15
N PRO A 60 -36.05 -4.77 -5.77
CA PRO A 60 -35.81 -4.74 -7.19
C PRO A 60 -34.92 -5.93 -7.58
N LYS A 61 -35.35 -6.72 -8.58
CA LYS A 61 -34.56 -7.84 -9.11
C LYS A 61 -33.43 -7.30 -9.98
N ILE A 62 -32.45 -6.68 -9.34
CA ILE A 62 -31.24 -6.18 -10.00
C ILE A 62 -30.20 -7.28 -9.93
N TYR A 63 -29.55 -7.54 -11.06
CA TYR A 63 -28.36 -8.36 -11.13
C TYR A 63 -27.44 -7.81 -12.20
N VAL A 64 -26.32 -7.23 -11.77
CA VAL A 64 -25.30 -6.62 -12.63
C VAL A 64 -24.01 -7.42 -12.49
N PRO A 65 -23.68 -8.28 -13.47
CA PRO A 65 -22.51 -9.16 -13.39
C PRO A 65 -21.16 -8.41 -13.37
N THR A 66 -21.15 -7.15 -13.84
CA THR A 66 -19.94 -6.30 -13.87
C THR A 66 -19.66 -5.60 -12.54
N ASN A 67 -20.58 -5.67 -11.58
CA ASN A 67 -20.33 -5.15 -10.24
C ASN A 67 -19.32 -6.03 -9.50
N PRO A 68 -18.66 -5.50 -8.45
CA PRO A 68 -17.83 -6.31 -7.56
C PRO A 68 -18.58 -7.51 -7.02
N ARG A 69 -17.84 -8.60 -6.78
CA ARG A 69 -18.41 -9.84 -6.24
C ARG A 69 -19.12 -9.57 -4.92
N GLY A 70 -20.38 -10.00 -4.82
CA GLY A 70 -21.25 -9.76 -3.66
C GLY A 70 -22.03 -8.44 -3.72
N ALA A 71 -21.83 -7.61 -4.73
CA ALA A 71 -22.54 -6.36 -4.99
C ALA A 71 -23.38 -6.40 -6.28
N GLU A 72 -23.59 -7.58 -6.86
CA GLU A 72 -24.31 -7.74 -8.13
C GLU A 72 -25.77 -7.29 -8.04
N SER A 73 -26.37 -7.32 -6.84
CA SER A 73 -27.72 -6.83 -6.60
C SER A 73 -27.84 -5.31 -6.51
N LEU A 74 -26.72 -4.57 -6.51
CA LEU A 74 -26.73 -3.12 -6.40
C LEU A 74 -26.89 -2.45 -7.78
N PRO A 75 -27.68 -1.35 -7.89
CA PRO A 75 -27.65 -0.51 -9.08
C PRO A 75 -26.23 0.00 -9.35
N PRO A 76 -25.74 0.03 -10.59
CA PRO A 76 -24.37 0.46 -10.88
C PRO A 76 -24.04 1.87 -10.36
N GLY A 77 -25.03 2.76 -10.36
CA GLY A 77 -24.85 4.16 -9.93
C GLY A 77 -24.58 4.36 -8.44
N ILE A 78 -24.77 3.34 -7.59
CA ILE A 78 -24.42 3.41 -6.15
C ILE A 78 -23.10 2.68 -5.83
N VAL A 79 -22.59 1.89 -6.76
CA VAL A 79 -21.38 1.09 -6.54
C VAL A 79 -20.14 1.97 -6.65
N VAL A 80 -19.36 2.01 -5.58
CA VAL A 80 -18.07 2.71 -5.53
C VAL A 80 -16.96 1.65 -5.47
N LEU A 81 -16.12 1.61 -6.51
CA LEU A 81 -15.11 0.55 -6.70
C LEU A 81 -13.85 0.73 -5.84
N GLU A 82 -13.50 1.98 -5.55
CA GLU A 82 -12.28 2.38 -4.86
C GLU A 82 -12.63 3.29 -3.68
N THR A 83 -11.79 3.30 -2.66
CA THR A 83 -11.90 4.23 -1.53
C THR A 83 -10.66 5.12 -1.44
N ASP A 84 -10.64 5.99 -0.44
CA ASP A 84 -9.54 6.92 -0.18
C ASP A 84 -9.30 7.06 1.33
N LEU A 85 -8.23 7.78 1.68
CA LEU A 85 -7.91 8.11 3.08
C LEU A 85 -8.23 9.58 3.40
N TYR A 86 -9.11 10.23 2.63
CA TYR A 86 -9.44 11.62 2.89
C TYR A 86 -10.34 11.76 4.11
N LEU A 87 -9.94 12.60 5.06
CA LEU A 87 -10.74 12.88 6.25
C LEU A 87 -11.99 13.69 5.87
N ARG A 88 -13.14 13.27 6.39
CA ARG A 88 -14.45 13.90 6.18
C ARG A 88 -15.01 14.40 7.51
N ARG A 89 -15.73 15.52 7.49
CA ARG A 89 -16.30 16.09 8.72
C ARG A 89 -17.54 15.30 9.12
N LEU A 90 -17.86 15.30 10.41
CA LEU A 90 -19.06 14.64 10.93
C LEU A 90 -20.36 15.43 10.64
N TRP A 91 -20.25 16.68 10.16
CA TRP A 91 -21.37 17.59 9.92
C TRP A 91 -21.13 18.46 8.67
N GLY A 92 -22.20 19.09 8.18
CA GLY A 92 -22.18 19.97 7.01
C GLY A 92 -22.33 19.22 5.69
N GLU A 93 -22.05 19.92 4.59
CA GLU A 93 -22.17 19.36 3.25
C GLU A 93 -20.92 18.56 2.85
N PRO A 94 -21.04 17.32 2.36
CA PRO A 94 -19.89 16.50 1.95
C PRO A 94 -19.02 17.13 0.85
N SER A 95 -19.60 18.03 0.04
CA SER A 95 -18.89 18.75 -1.02
C SER A 95 -17.89 19.77 -0.48
N GLU A 96 -18.04 20.20 0.77
CA GLU A 96 -17.20 21.22 1.41
C GLU A 96 -16.03 20.62 2.21
N ASP A 97 -16.04 19.32 2.49
CA ASP A 97 -15.04 18.65 3.33
C ASP A 97 -13.62 18.77 2.78
N LEU A 98 -13.49 18.69 1.45
CA LEU A 98 -12.19 18.62 0.76
C LEU A 98 -11.97 19.84 -0.12
N LYS A 99 -11.51 20.95 0.49
CA LYS A 99 -11.06 22.14 -0.26
C LYS A 99 -9.88 21.84 -1.20
N LYS A 100 -9.03 20.90 -0.79
CA LYS A 100 -7.88 20.42 -1.57
C LYS A 100 -7.69 18.93 -1.28
N LYS A 101 -7.54 18.14 -2.33
CA LYS A 101 -7.26 16.71 -2.24
C LYS A 101 -5.75 16.48 -2.31
N PRO A 102 -5.13 15.84 -1.28
CA PRO A 102 -3.75 15.41 -1.37
C PRO A 102 -3.53 14.48 -2.58
N LYS A 103 -2.41 14.65 -3.28
CA LYS A 103 -2.07 13.86 -4.48
C LYS A 103 -1.15 12.70 -4.16
N TYR A 104 -0.43 12.78 -3.06
CA TYR A 104 0.60 11.84 -2.66
C TYR A 104 0.32 11.33 -1.25
N LEU A 105 0.79 10.14 -0.94
CA LEU A 105 0.71 9.55 0.39
C LEU A 105 2.12 9.35 0.93
N VAL A 106 2.35 9.73 2.18
CA VAL A 106 3.54 9.33 2.92
C VAL A 106 3.16 8.56 4.16
N THR A 107 3.79 7.40 4.32
CA THR A 107 3.63 6.56 5.50
C THR A 107 4.95 6.41 6.22
N PHE A 108 4.92 6.52 7.54
CA PHE A 108 6.05 6.18 8.40
C PHE A 108 5.63 5.07 9.35
N THR A 109 6.50 4.08 9.52
CA THR A 109 6.43 3.19 10.69
C THR A 109 7.16 3.90 11.81
N VAL A 110 6.56 4.04 12.99
CA VAL A 110 7.04 4.96 14.02
C VAL A 110 6.92 4.38 15.41
N GLY A 111 7.88 4.75 16.25
CA GLY A 111 7.80 4.65 17.69
C GLY A 111 8.12 5.99 18.34
N TRP A 112 7.58 6.20 19.54
CA TRP A 112 7.69 7.40 20.35
C TRP A 112 9.13 7.88 20.57
N GLY A 113 10.07 6.95 20.68
CA GLY A 113 11.50 7.26 20.82
C GLY A 113 12.04 8.10 19.66
N GLN A 114 11.46 7.96 18.47
CA GLN A 114 11.90 8.58 17.22
C GLN A 114 11.06 9.79 16.79
N ARG A 115 10.17 10.29 17.66
CA ARG A 115 9.26 11.41 17.34
C ARG A 115 9.97 12.67 16.82
N GLY A 116 11.18 12.95 17.28
CA GLY A 116 11.98 14.09 16.81
C GLY A 116 12.38 13.96 15.34
N ASN A 117 12.76 12.75 14.90
CA ASN A 117 13.06 12.47 13.49
C ASN A 117 11.81 12.54 12.62
N ILE A 118 10.66 12.08 13.14
CA ILE A 118 9.39 12.15 12.43
C ILE A 118 8.92 13.59 12.26
N ASP A 119 9.06 14.43 13.28
CA ASP A 119 8.78 15.87 13.17
C ASP A 119 9.68 16.55 12.13
N ALA A 120 10.98 16.22 12.11
CA ALA A 120 11.90 16.72 11.08
C ALA A 120 11.52 16.23 9.67
N SER A 121 11.11 14.97 9.54
CA SER A 121 10.68 14.33 8.28
C SER A 121 9.41 14.98 7.74
N ILE A 122 8.37 15.11 8.54
CA ILE A 122 7.05 15.64 8.13
C ILE A 122 7.16 17.06 7.57
N LYS A 123 8.06 17.89 8.12
CA LYS A 123 8.33 19.25 7.62
C LYS A 123 8.89 19.29 6.18
N LYS A 124 9.34 18.15 5.63
CA LYS A 124 9.80 18.04 4.24
C LYS A 124 8.70 17.74 3.23
N PHE A 125 7.48 17.50 3.71
CA PHE A 125 6.31 17.17 2.88
C PHE A 125 5.35 18.36 2.87
N SER A 126 4.92 18.76 1.67
CA SER A 126 3.97 19.86 1.48
C SER A 126 2.53 19.40 1.77
N GLY A 127 1.58 20.34 1.73
CA GLY A 127 0.15 20.02 1.84
C GLY A 127 -0.44 19.20 0.68
N ASP A 128 0.37 18.78 -0.30
CA ASP A 128 -0.03 17.79 -1.32
C ASP A 128 0.10 16.34 -0.81
N PHE A 129 0.68 16.14 0.38
CA PHE A 129 0.88 14.82 0.98
C PHE A 129 -0.13 14.55 2.10
N GLN A 130 -0.84 13.43 2.00
CA GLN A 130 -1.52 12.83 3.14
C GLN A 130 -0.46 12.12 4.00
N ILE A 131 -0.51 12.36 5.31
CA ILE A 131 0.39 11.73 6.28
C ILE A 131 -0.36 10.60 6.97
N LEU A 132 0.27 9.42 7.02
CA LEU A 132 -0.22 8.24 7.71
C LEU A 132 0.90 7.65 8.57
N LEU A 133 0.63 7.40 9.84
CA LEU A 133 1.62 6.94 10.81
C LEU A 133 1.23 5.58 11.36
N PHE A 134 2.15 4.62 11.29
CA PHE A 134 2.00 3.27 11.82
C PHE A 134 2.75 3.13 13.14
N HIS A 135 2.03 3.19 14.25
CA HIS A 135 2.58 3.18 15.61
C HIS A 135 2.75 1.75 16.12
N TYR A 136 3.98 1.25 16.06
CA TYR A 136 4.29 -0.11 16.49
C TYR A 136 4.40 -0.26 18.02
N ASP A 137 4.47 0.83 18.77
CA ASP A 137 4.63 0.82 20.22
C ASP A 137 3.36 1.19 20.99
N GLY A 138 2.25 1.41 20.28
CA GLY A 138 0.96 1.72 20.89
C GLY A 138 0.75 3.20 21.20
N LEU A 139 1.78 4.04 21.09
CA LEU A 139 1.77 5.40 21.63
C LEU A 139 1.39 6.42 20.56
N VAL A 140 0.14 6.89 20.60
CA VAL A 140 -0.37 7.96 19.74
C VAL A 140 -0.38 9.28 20.50
N THR A 141 0.29 10.30 19.98
CA THR A 141 0.34 11.63 20.61
C THR A 141 -0.17 12.71 19.66
N GLU A 142 -1.48 12.94 19.69
CA GLU A 142 -2.14 13.92 18.83
C GLU A 142 -1.83 15.36 19.24
N ASP A 143 -1.53 15.61 20.52
CA ASP A 143 -1.46 16.98 21.06
C ASP A 143 -0.07 17.63 21.03
N GLN A 144 1.00 16.88 20.80
CA GLN A 144 2.35 17.45 20.87
C GLN A 144 2.71 18.28 19.62
N TYR A 145 2.17 17.92 18.46
CA TYR A 145 2.49 18.55 17.18
C TYR A 145 1.21 18.92 16.42
N GLU A 146 1.11 20.15 15.93
CA GLU A 146 -0.08 20.61 15.19
C GLU A 146 -0.33 19.83 13.89
N TRP A 147 0.72 19.28 13.26
CA TRP A 147 0.57 18.40 12.10
C TRP A 147 -0.03 17.03 12.49
N SER A 148 0.12 16.59 13.75
CA SER A 148 -0.34 15.29 14.24
C SER A 148 -1.87 15.21 14.20
N LYS A 149 -2.56 16.30 14.57
CA LYS A 149 -4.02 16.45 14.47
C LYS A 149 -4.60 16.30 13.05
N LYS A 150 -3.75 16.39 12.02
CA LYS A 150 -4.13 16.26 10.60
C LYS A 150 -3.61 14.96 9.97
N ALA A 151 -2.77 14.23 10.68
CA ALA A 151 -2.26 12.94 10.23
C ALA A 151 -3.25 11.83 10.61
N ILE A 152 -3.16 10.70 9.90
CA ILE A 152 -3.92 9.50 10.24
C ILE A 152 -3.00 8.60 11.07
N HIS A 153 -3.49 8.11 12.20
CA HIS A 153 -2.72 7.27 13.11
C HIS A 153 -3.33 5.86 13.13
N ILE A 154 -2.49 4.84 12.92
CA ILE A 154 -2.87 3.44 13.05
C ILE A 154 -1.91 2.79 14.04
N SER A 155 -2.45 2.26 15.14
CA SER A 155 -1.65 1.78 16.27
C SER A 155 -1.92 0.29 16.52
N VAL A 156 -0.86 -0.52 16.46
CA VAL A 156 -0.92 -1.96 16.73
C VAL A 156 0.44 -2.40 17.29
N MET A 157 0.44 -2.96 18.50
CA MET A 157 1.67 -3.33 19.19
C MET A 157 2.53 -4.31 18.36
N LYS A 158 3.83 -4.00 18.28
CA LYS A 158 4.92 -4.83 17.78
C LYS A 158 4.73 -5.33 16.34
N GLN A 159 4.11 -4.52 15.49
CA GLN A 159 3.96 -4.83 14.06
C GLN A 159 4.99 -4.09 13.22
N THR A 160 5.42 -4.73 12.14
CA THR A 160 6.41 -4.20 11.19
C THR A 160 5.76 -3.35 10.11
N LYS A 161 6.57 -2.51 9.45
CA LYS A 161 6.17 -1.70 8.29
C LYS A 161 5.35 -2.45 7.25
N TRP A 162 5.83 -3.61 6.84
CA TRP A 162 5.19 -4.40 5.79
C TRP A 162 3.94 -5.13 6.27
N TRP A 163 3.80 -5.40 7.57
CA TRP A 163 2.54 -5.88 8.14
C TRP A 163 1.43 -4.84 8.01
N TYR A 164 1.73 -3.57 8.33
CA TYR A 164 0.80 -2.45 8.17
C TYR A 164 0.48 -2.19 6.70
N ALA A 165 1.52 -2.08 5.87
CA ALA A 165 1.34 -1.81 4.44
C ALA A 165 0.44 -2.86 3.78
N LYS A 166 0.59 -4.15 4.13
CA LYS A 166 -0.27 -5.21 3.60
C LYS A 166 -1.75 -5.04 3.97
N ARG A 167 -2.06 -4.46 5.13
CA ARG A 167 -3.42 -4.41 5.69
C ARG A 167 -4.13 -3.09 5.43
N PHE A 168 -3.40 -1.98 5.45
CA PHE A 168 -3.98 -0.64 5.41
C PHE A 168 -3.68 0.12 4.11
N LEU A 169 -2.79 -0.40 3.26
CA LEU A 169 -2.48 0.19 1.96
C LEU A 169 -2.93 -0.72 0.81
N HIS A 170 -4.14 -1.27 0.90
CA HIS A 170 -4.71 -2.02 -0.23
C HIS A 170 -4.74 -1.13 -1.49
N PRO A 171 -4.44 -1.64 -2.70
CA PRO A 171 -4.35 -0.82 -3.91
C PRO A 171 -5.60 0.01 -4.16
N ASP A 172 -6.79 -0.55 -3.89
CA ASP A 172 -8.07 0.14 -4.06
C ASP A 172 -8.38 1.14 -2.92
N ILE A 173 -7.64 1.12 -1.80
CA ILE A 173 -7.71 2.14 -0.72
C ILE A 173 -6.82 3.34 -1.03
N VAL A 174 -5.64 3.07 -1.60
CA VAL A 174 -4.66 4.12 -1.93
C VAL A 174 -4.75 4.55 -3.39
N ALA A 175 -5.79 4.12 -4.11
CA ALA A 175 -6.02 4.43 -5.51
C ALA A 175 -6.23 5.93 -5.77
N ALA A 176 -6.51 6.74 -4.75
CA ALA A 176 -6.59 8.19 -4.92
C ALA A 176 -5.21 8.87 -5.08
N TYR A 177 -4.12 8.22 -4.66
CA TYR A 177 -2.78 8.81 -4.60
C TYR A 177 -1.94 8.42 -5.82
N GLU A 178 -1.20 9.36 -6.41
CA GLU A 178 -0.34 9.12 -7.57
C GLU A 178 0.95 8.38 -7.18
N TYR A 179 1.53 8.75 -6.03
CA TYR A 179 2.75 8.17 -5.47
C TYR A 179 2.60 7.93 -3.96
N ILE A 180 3.22 6.86 -3.48
CA ILE A 180 3.13 6.35 -2.12
C ILE A 180 4.55 6.15 -1.56
N PHE A 181 4.90 6.90 -0.52
CA PHE A 181 6.15 6.81 0.21
C PHE A 181 5.94 5.88 1.41
N ILE A 182 6.81 4.88 1.58
CA ILE A 182 6.71 3.92 2.70
C ILE A 182 8.04 3.86 3.44
N TRP A 183 8.22 4.76 4.41
CA TRP A 183 9.52 5.07 5.01
C TRP A 183 9.66 4.53 6.44
N ASP A 184 10.92 4.24 6.82
CA ASP A 184 11.31 3.95 8.20
C ASP A 184 11.50 5.24 9.01
N GLU A 185 11.48 5.17 10.35
CA GLU A 185 11.60 6.33 11.24
C GLU A 185 13.03 6.83 11.53
N ASP A 186 14.06 6.10 11.09
CA ASP A 186 15.48 6.37 11.41
C ASP A 186 16.24 7.08 10.28
N LEU A 187 15.53 7.95 9.55
CA LEU A 187 16.03 8.70 8.40
C LEU A 187 16.32 10.17 8.74
N GLY A 188 17.57 10.60 8.51
CA GLY A 188 17.95 12.01 8.44
C GLY A 188 17.56 12.61 7.10
N VAL A 189 16.86 13.74 7.13
CA VAL A 189 16.20 14.36 5.96
C VAL A 189 16.68 15.79 5.67
N GLU A 190 17.83 16.18 6.23
CA GLU A 190 18.37 17.54 6.19
C GLU A 190 18.40 18.08 4.75
N HIS A 191 18.79 17.22 3.82
CA HIS A 191 18.99 17.54 2.40
C HIS A 191 17.85 17.08 1.48
N PHE A 192 16.77 16.57 2.05
CA PHE A 192 15.62 16.05 1.31
C PHE A 192 14.50 17.10 1.18
N ASN A 193 13.81 17.09 0.04
CA ASN A 193 12.56 17.80 -0.21
C ASN A 193 11.62 16.90 -1.05
N ALA A 194 10.40 16.64 -0.55
CA ALA A 194 9.50 15.68 -1.17
C ALA A 194 8.95 16.15 -2.52
N ASP A 195 8.65 17.44 -2.67
CA ASP A 195 8.12 17.99 -3.93
C ASP A 195 9.16 17.91 -5.05
N LYS A 196 10.42 18.27 -4.76
CA LYS A 196 11.54 18.12 -5.71
C LYS A 196 11.80 16.66 -6.05
N CYS A 197 11.72 15.76 -5.06
CA CYS A 197 11.84 14.33 -5.29
C CYS A 197 10.78 13.84 -6.29
N ILE A 198 9.50 14.14 -6.06
CA ILE A 198 8.42 13.75 -6.98
C ILE A 198 8.59 14.37 -8.37
N GLN A 199 9.03 15.63 -8.47
CA GLN A 199 9.31 16.25 -9.77
C GLN A 199 10.34 15.44 -10.57
N LEU A 200 11.40 14.96 -9.91
CA LEU A 200 12.44 14.14 -10.55
C LEU A 200 11.94 12.74 -10.86
N VAL A 201 11.20 12.10 -9.95
CA VAL A 201 10.57 10.79 -10.18
C VAL A 201 9.69 10.83 -11.44
N LYS A 202 8.84 11.85 -11.56
CA LYS A 202 7.98 12.06 -12.73
C LYS A 202 8.79 12.39 -13.99
N LYS A 203 9.75 13.32 -13.88
CA LYS A 203 10.61 13.73 -15.02
C LYS A 203 11.39 12.57 -15.61
N HIS A 204 11.85 11.65 -14.77
CA HIS A 204 12.60 10.46 -15.17
C HIS A 204 11.72 9.22 -15.30
N ASP A 205 10.39 9.37 -15.25
CA ASP A 205 9.44 8.28 -15.49
C ASP A 205 9.73 7.04 -14.63
N LEU A 206 10.04 7.28 -13.36
CA LEU A 206 10.32 6.24 -12.37
C LEU A 206 9.01 5.79 -11.72
N GLU A 207 8.81 4.48 -11.71
CA GLU A 207 7.64 3.80 -11.13
C GLU A 207 7.95 3.30 -9.72
N ILE A 208 9.21 2.97 -9.45
CA ILE A 208 9.71 2.65 -8.12
C ILE A 208 10.99 3.45 -7.92
N SER A 209 11.12 4.15 -6.81
CA SER A 209 12.31 4.94 -6.55
C SER A 209 12.63 5.05 -5.07
N GLN A 210 13.79 5.62 -4.77
CA GLN A 210 14.10 6.08 -3.42
C GLN A 210 15.03 7.30 -3.50
N PRO A 211 15.13 8.11 -2.44
CA PRO A 211 16.22 9.08 -2.28
C PRO A 211 17.61 8.42 -2.32
N GLY A 212 18.63 9.17 -2.71
CA GLY A 212 20.03 8.73 -2.54
C GLY A 212 20.39 8.55 -1.06
N LEU A 213 21.30 7.63 -0.75
CA LEU A 213 21.81 7.43 0.62
C LEU A 213 23.20 8.04 0.77
N GLU A 214 23.37 8.87 1.81
CA GLU A 214 24.67 9.42 2.17
C GLU A 214 25.64 8.29 2.58
N PRO A 215 26.84 8.19 1.98
CA PRO A 215 27.73 7.04 2.18
C PRO A 215 28.47 7.02 3.53
N ASN A 216 28.43 8.10 4.30
CA ASN A 216 29.34 8.32 5.44
C ASN A 216 29.16 7.34 6.60
N ASN A 217 28.02 6.64 6.67
CA ASN A 217 27.72 5.67 7.74
C ASN A 217 27.80 4.20 7.28
N GLY A 218 28.42 3.93 6.13
CA GLY A 218 28.48 2.61 5.52
C GLY A 218 27.22 2.29 4.72
N LEU A 219 27.40 1.63 3.58
CA LEU A 219 26.32 1.25 2.67
C LEU A 219 26.41 -0.23 2.32
N THR A 220 25.27 -0.91 2.35
CA THR A 220 25.20 -2.31 1.94
C THR A 220 25.33 -2.42 0.42
N TRP A 221 24.58 -1.59 -0.32
CA TRP A 221 24.44 -1.63 -1.77
C TRP A 221 24.99 -0.35 -2.42
N GLN A 222 25.84 -0.49 -3.43
CA GLN A 222 26.36 0.65 -4.20
C GLN A 222 25.28 1.32 -5.05
N MET A 223 24.20 0.60 -5.38
CA MET A 223 23.09 1.13 -6.16
C MET A 223 22.39 2.30 -5.48
N THR A 224 22.27 2.25 -4.15
CA THR A 224 21.57 3.25 -3.33
C THR A 224 22.45 4.42 -2.93
N LYS A 225 23.76 4.32 -3.15
CA LYS A 225 24.76 5.32 -2.80
C LYS A 225 24.50 6.63 -3.53
N ARG A 226 24.57 7.73 -2.77
CA ARG A 226 24.63 9.07 -3.33
C ARG A 226 25.92 9.29 -4.12
N ARG A 227 25.83 9.75 -5.37
CA ARG A 227 26.97 9.86 -6.28
C ARG A 227 27.51 11.26 -6.48
N GLY A 228 26.79 12.31 -6.10
CA GLY A 228 27.27 13.70 -6.03
C GLY A 228 27.53 14.37 -7.39
N ASP A 229 28.09 13.63 -8.34
CA ASP A 229 28.76 14.15 -9.53
C ASP A 229 28.11 13.65 -10.83
N LYS A 230 27.22 12.64 -10.74
CA LYS A 230 26.66 11.95 -11.92
C LYS A 230 25.15 11.78 -11.78
N LYS A 231 24.41 12.55 -12.58
CA LYS A 231 22.98 12.40 -12.91
C LYS A 231 22.05 12.64 -11.71
N PHE A 232 21.02 13.47 -11.92
CA PHE A 232 19.95 13.71 -10.94
C PHE A 232 19.26 12.43 -10.46
N THR A 233 19.38 11.34 -11.24
CA THR A 233 18.90 10.00 -10.95
C THR A 233 19.92 8.92 -11.38
N SER A 234 20.03 7.84 -10.61
CA SER A 234 20.85 6.67 -10.92
C SER A 234 19.95 5.45 -11.17
N ARG A 235 20.24 4.65 -12.20
CA ARG A 235 19.48 3.45 -12.58
C ARG A 235 20.31 2.16 -12.59
N ASP A 236 21.63 2.32 -12.58
CA ASP A 236 22.63 1.28 -12.69
C ASP A 236 23.83 1.61 -11.80
N THR A 237 24.57 0.58 -11.38
CA THR A 237 25.80 0.71 -10.58
C THR A 237 26.82 -0.34 -10.95
N GLU A 238 28.10 0.02 -10.79
CA GLU A 238 29.13 -0.97 -10.56
C GLU A 238 29.04 -1.41 -9.09
N GLU A 239 28.84 -2.71 -8.88
CA GLU A 239 28.81 -3.30 -7.54
C GLU A 239 30.12 -4.02 -7.22
N LYS A 240 30.23 -4.49 -5.98
CA LYS A 240 31.35 -5.33 -5.53
C LYS A 240 31.56 -6.53 -6.48
N PRO A 241 32.81 -6.94 -6.74
CA PRO A 241 33.09 -8.06 -7.64
C PRO A 241 32.29 -9.33 -7.27
N GLY A 242 31.61 -9.91 -8.26
CA GLY A 242 30.81 -11.13 -8.10
C GLY A 242 29.37 -10.91 -7.58
N TRP A 243 28.94 -9.68 -7.33
CA TRP A 243 27.58 -9.39 -6.82
C TRP A 243 26.57 -9.13 -7.93
N CYS A 244 27.01 -8.82 -9.15
CA CYS A 244 26.16 -8.73 -10.34
C CYS A 244 26.23 -10.03 -11.14
N SER A 245 25.13 -10.79 -11.18
CA SER A 245 24.99 -11.85 -12.18
C SER A 245 24.61 -11.32 -13.56
N ASP A 246 23.87 -10.20 -13.60
CA ASP A 246 23.42 -9.50 -14.78
C ASP A 246 23.36 -7.99 -14.47
N PRO A 247 23.91 -7.11 -15.34
CA PRO A 247 23.96 -5.67 -15.10
C PRO A 247 22.58 -5.00 -15.05
N HIS A 248 21.54 -5.60 -15.64
CA HIS A 248 20.16 -5.09 -15.63
C HIS A 248 19.30 -5.64 -14.49
N LEU A 249 19.88 -6.50 -13.64
CA LEU A 249 19.18 -7.11 -12.51
C LEU A 249 19.70 -6.57 -11.17
N PRO A 250 18.89 -6.66 -10.10
CA PRO A 250 19.37 -6.39 -8.75
C PRO A 250 20.56 -7.28 -8.36
N PRO A 251 21.51 -6.74 -7.59
CA PRO A 251 21.49 -5.40 -6.98
C PRO A 251 22.01 -4.28 -7.91
N CYS A 252 22.42 -4.58 -9.14
CA CYS A 252 23.24 -3.68 -9.97
C CYS A 252 22.42 -2.72 -10.83
N ALA A 253 21.18 -3.09 -11.14
CA ALA A 253 20.15 -2.19 -11.62
C ALA A 253 18.79 -2.65 -11.09
N ALA A 254 17.74 -1.90 -11.40
CA ALA A 254 16.37 -2.28 -11.03
C ALA A 254 16.16 -2.50 -9.51
N PHE A 255 16.93 -1.83 -8.66
CA PHE A 255 16.99 -2.06 -7.22
C PHE A 255 16.88 -0.75 -6.43
N VAL A 256 16.06 -0.77 -5.39
CA VAL A 256 16.01 0.22 -4.31
C VAL A 256 15.84 -0.54 -3.00
N GLU A 257 16.37 0.02 -1.91
CA GLU A 257 16.19 -0.56 -0.59
C GLU A 257 14.77 -0.33 -0.09
N ILE A 258 14.27 -1.32 0.65
CA ILE A 258 12.94 -1.27 1.26
C ILE A 258 12.82 -0.21 2.37
N MET A 259 13.88 0.50 2.74
CA MET A 259 13.90 1.48 3.84
C MET A 259 13.12 2.76 3.52
N ALA A 260 13.39 3.37 2.36
CA ALA A 260 12.76 4.63 1.93
C ALA A 260 12.14 4.58 0.50
N PRO A 261 11.43 3.50 0.11
CA PRO A 261 10.88 3.40 -1.23
C PRO A 261 9.72 4.38 -1.46
N VAL A 262 9.57 4.73 -2.73
CA VAL A 262 8.50 5.52 -3.31
C VAL A 262 7.94 4.75 -4.49
N PHE A 263 6.66 4.41 -4.43
CA PHE A 263 5.97 3.64 -5.46
C PHE A 263 4.98 4.53 -6.19
N SER A 264 4.89 4.40 -7.50
CA SER A 264 3.70 4.84 -8.22
C SER A 264 2.49 3.99 -7.81
N ARG A 265 1.28 4.51 -8.07
CA ARG A 265 0.03 3.75 -7.91
C ARG A 265 0.06 2.40 -8.64
N ALA A 266 0.57 2.39 -9.87
CA ALA A 266 0.60 1.20 -10.71
C ALA A 266 1.57 0.14 -10.16
N ALA A 267 2.79 0.55 -9.81
CA ALA A 267 3.79 -0.35 -9.23
C ALA A 267 3.34 -0.89 -7.87
N TRP A 268 2.74 -0.04 -7.03
CA TRP A 268 2.25 -0.45 -5.72
C TRP A 268 1.21 -1.57 -5.81
N ARG A 269 0.32 -1.56 -6.83
CA ARG A 269 -0.66 -2.64 -7.02
C ARG A 269 0.02 -4.00 -7.15
N CYS A 270 1.12 -4.11 -7.91
CA CYS A 270 1.87 -5.35 -8.00
C CYS A 270 2.59 -5.68 -6.68
N VAL A 271 3.30 -4.72 -6.11
CA VAL A 271 4.09 -4.91 -4.87
C VAL A 271 3.19 -5.35 -3.71
N TRP A 272 1.99 -4.79 -3.59
CA TRP A 272 1.04 -5.19 -2.55
C TRP A 272 0.63 -6.67 -2.65
N HIS A 273 0.43 -7.20 -3.87
CA HIS A 273 0.12 -8.62 -4.08
C HIS A 273 1.34 -9.52 -3.84
N MET A 274 2.54 -8.99 -3.98
CA MET A 274 3.78 -9.69 -3.69
C MET A 274 3.99 -9.89 -2.19
N ILE A 275 3.61 -8.91 -1.37
CA ILE A 275 3.71 -8.99 0.10
C ILE A 275 2.81 -10.10 0.63
N GLN A 276 3.40 -10.99 1.43
CA GLN A 276 2.76 -12.17 2.00
C GLN A 276 2.17 -11.86 3.38
N ASN A 277 0.95 -12.34 3.67
CA ASN A 277 0.25 -12.02 4.92
C ASN A 277 0.98 -12.46 6.19
N ASN A 278 1.78 -13.53 6.11
CA ASN A 278 2.48 -14.15 7.23
C ASN A 278 4.01 -13.85 7.27
N LEU A 279 4.54 -13.09 6.30
CA LEU A 279 5.93 -12.65 6.28
C LEU A 279 5.95 -11.14 6.50
N VAL A 280 6.32 -10.72 7.70
CA VAL A 280 6.07 -9.37 8.18
C VAL A 280 7.28 -8.47 8.02
N HIS A 281 8.51 -8.99 7.96
CA HIS A 281 9.72 -8.14 7.91
C HIS A 281 9.99 -7.54 6.53
N GLY A 282 9.53 -8.18 5.46
CA GLY A 282 9.70 -7.72 4.08
C GLY A 282 11.14 -7.77 3.54
N ARG A 283 12.11 -8.31 4.28
CA ARG A 283 13.48 -8.49 3.78
C ARG A 283 13.51 -9.38 2.54
N GLY A 284 14.22 -8.94 1.51
CA GLY A 284 14.26 -9.62 0.21
C GLY A 284 13.21 -9.16 -0.79
N LEU A 285 12.22 -8.35 -0.36
CA LEU A 285 11.22 -7.78 -1.25
C LEU A 285 11.85 -6.84 -2.28
N ASP A 286 12.87 -6.08 -1.87
CA ASP A 286 13.74 -5.22 -2.69
C ASP A 286 14.27 -5.91 -3.96
N PHE A 287 14.67 -7.18 -3.87
CA PHE A 287 15.11 -7.97 -5.03
C PHE A 287 13.97 -8.36 -5.97
N ALA A 288 12.74 -8.44 -5.45
CA ALA A 288 11.58 -8.88 -6.19
C ALA A 288 10.79 -7.71 -6.80
N LEU A 289 10.99 -6.47 -6.35
CA LEU A 289 10.30 -5.26 -6.83
C LEU A 289 10.33 -5.12 -8.37
N ARG A 290 11.43 -5.53 -9.01
CA ARG A 290 11.59 -5.55 -10.48
C ARG A 290 10.44 -6.26 -11.22
N ARG A 291 9.74 -7.20 -10.58
CA ARG A 291 8.63 -7.95 -11.18
C ARG A 291 7.39 -7.06 -11.41
N GLY A 292 7.27 -5.95 -10.68
CA GLY A 292 6.11 -5.05 -10.75
C GLY A 292 6.17 -3.98 -11.83
N VAL A 293 7.27 -3.89 -12.58
CA VAL A 293 7.48 -2.82 -13.56
C VAL A 293 8.24 -3.33 -14.79
N LYS A 294 8.02 -2.71 -15.95
CA LYS A 294 8.69 -3.06 -17.22
C LYS A 294 9.01 -1.81 -18.07
N PRO A 295 10.22 -1.68 -18.63
CA PRO A 295 11.44 -2.44 -18.30
C PRO A 295 12.00 -1.98 -16.93
N ALA A 296 12.27 -2.94 -16.03
CA ALA A 296 12.57 -2.62 -14.64
C ALA A 296 13.84 -1.78 -14.42
N HIS A 297 14.89 -2.03 -15.19
CA HIS A 297 16.16 -1.29 -15.08
C HIS A 297 16.06 0.17 -15.57
N GLU A 298 14.99 0.55 -16.26
CA GLU A 298 14.74 1.94 -16.65
C GLU A 298 13.73 2.64 -15.72
N LYS A 299 12.81 1.86 -15.14
CA LYS A 299 11.68 2.36 -14.34
C LYS A 299 11.94 2.36 -12.83
N ILE A 300 13.01 1.69 -12.38
CA ILE A 300 13.44 1.69 -10.99
C ILE A 300 14.74 2.48 -10.87
N GLY A 301 14.80 3.44 -9.95
CA GLY A 301 16.01 4.25 -9.78
C GLY A 301 16.08 5.07 -8.51
N VAL A 302 17.26 5.61 -8.26
CA VAL A 302 17.59 6.41 -7.09
C VAL A 302 17.62 7.87 -7.47
N VAL A 303 16.95 8.73 -6.70
CA VAL A 303 16.92 10.18 -6.92
C VAL A 303 18.11 10.81 -6.21
N ASP A 304 19.28 10.79 -6.85
CA ASP A 304 20.56 11.14 -6.24
C ASP A 304 20.62 12.56 -5.66
N SER A 305 20.01 13.51 -6.36
CA SER A 305 20.02 14.93 -5.96
C SER A 305 19.12 15.24 -4.75
N GLN A 306 18.29 14.29 -4.30
CA GLN A 306 17.49 14.37 -3.09
C GLN A 306 17.88 13.19 -2.21
N TRP A 307 18.71 13.42 -1.20
CA TRP A 307 19.30 12.34 -0.42
C TRP A 307 18.91 12.40 1.06
N ILE A 308 19.06 11.26 1.71
CA ILE A 308 18.77 11.02 3.12
C ILE A 308 19.96 10.33 3.78
N ILE A 309 19.97 10.35 5.11
CA ILE A 309 21.02 9.72 5.94
C ILE A 309 20.39 8.59 6.74
N HIS A 310 20.95 7.39 6.69
CA HIS A 310 20.53 6.31 7.59
C HIS A 310 21.19 6.51 8.96
N GLN A 311 20.38 6.79 9.99
CA GLN A 311 20.88 7.08 11.34
C GLN A 311 21.05 5.82 12.21
N VAL A 312 20.50 4.67 11.77
CA VAL A 312 20.61 3.37 12.46
C VAL A 312 20.15 3.46 13.92
N ALA A 313 19.10 4.23 14.18
CA ALA A 313 18.58 4.41 15.52
C ALA A 313 17.86 3.12 15.98
N PRO A 314 17.98 2.73 17.27
CA PRO A 314 17.28 1.57 17.79
C PRO A 314 15.77 1.68 17.59
N SER A 315 15.22 0.77 16.79
CA SER A 315 13.82 0.77 16.35
C SER A 315 13.11 -0.52 16.77
N LEU A 316 12.15 -0.97 15.97
CA LEU A 316 11.41 -2.23 16.12
C LEU A 316 12.30 -3.47 16.36
N GLY A 317 13.54 -3.48 15.89
CA GLY A 317 14.50 -4.55 16.20
C GLY A 317 14.68 -4.80 17.70
N SER A 318 14.59 -3.74 18.52
CA SER A 318 14.68 -3.85 19.98
C SER A 318 13.42 -4.39 20.66
N GLN A 319 12.30 -4.49 19.94
CA GLN A 319 10.98 -4.87 20.47
C GLN A 319 10.73 -6.38 20.53
N GLY A 320 11.75 -7.18 20.20
CA GLY A 320 11.74 -8.64 20.32
C GLY A 320 11.64 -9.14 21.77
N GLN A 321 11.69 -10.46 21.94
CA GLN A 321 11.82 -11.08 23.25
C GLN A 321 13.27 -11.48 23.49
N SER A 322 13.74 -11.28 24.72
CA SER A 322 15.01 -11.85 25.17
C SER A 322 14.79 -13.32 25.48
N GLU A 323 15.60 -14.19 24.88
CA GLU A 323 15.57 -15.63 25.11
C GLU A 323 16.97 -16.09 25.51
N ASN A 324 17.08 -16.92 26.55
CA ASN A 324 18.35 -17.52 26.99
C ASN A 324 19.50 -16.51 27.24
N GLY A 325 19.16 -15.29 27.69
CA GLY A 325 20.14 -14.22 27.93
C GLY A 325 20.59 -13.48 26.66
N GLU A 326 20.03 -13.80 25.49
CA GLU A 326 20.29 -13.10 24.25
C GLU A 326 19.53 -11.79 24.15
N ALA A 327 20.15 -10.77 23.55
CA ALA A 327 19.49 -9.49 23.34
C ALA A 327 18.27 -9.62 22.40
N PRO A 328 17.15 -8.91 22.66
CA PRO A 328 15.90 -9.00 21.88
C PRO A 328 16.04 -8.91 20.35
N TRP A 329 17.00 -8.10 19.87
CA TRP A 329 17.24 -7.90 18.44
C TRP A 329 17.73 -9.15 17.72
N LYS A 330 18.33 -10.11 18.43
CA LYS A 330 18.80 -11.37 17.84
C LYS A 330 17.63 -12.20 17.34
N GLY A 331 16.61 -12.42 18.17
CA GLY A 331 15.39 -13.14 17.77
C GLY A 331 14.66 -12.50 16.59
N VAL A 332 14.58 -11.15 16.57
CA VAL A 332 14.02 -10.41 15.44
C VAL A 332 14.86 -10.62 14.17
N ARG A 333 16.19 -10.56 14.28
CA ARG A 333 17.10 -10.79 13.14
C ARG A 333 17.00 -12.22 12.61
N ASP A 334 16.82 -13.21 13.49
CA ASP A 334 16.67 -14.61 13.12
C ASP A 334 15.35 -14.86 12.39
N ARG A 335 14.26 -14.30 12.92
CA ARG A 335 12.96 -14.34 12.25
C ARG A 335 13.04 -13.66 10.87
N CYS A 336 13.68 -12.50 10.79
CA CYS A 336 13.88 -11.77 9.54
C CYS A 336 14.67 -12.59 8.49
N ARG A 337 15.72 -13.33 8.92
CA ARG A 337 16.47 -14.26 8.06
C ARG A 337 15.61 -15.43 7.58
N SER A 338 14.86 -16.05 8.49
CA SER A 338 13.97 -17.18 8.18
C SER A 338 12.85 -16.78 7.20
N GLU A 339 12.22 -15.63 7.42
CA GLU A 339 11.17 -15.12 6.54
C GLU A 339 11.70 -14.81 5.13
N TRP A 340 12.92 -14.27 5.02
CA TRP A 340 13.54 -14.00 3.73
C TRP A 340 13.78 -15.30 2.94
N ALA A 341 14.34 -16.33 3.58
CA ALA A 341 14.54 -17.64 2.94
C ALA A 341 13.20 -18.23 2.47
N LEU A 342 12.17 -18.18 3.33
CA LEU A 342 10.84 -18.69 2.98
C LEU A 342 10.20 -17.90 1.82
N PHE A 343 10.41 -16.59 1.74
CA PHE A 343 9.95 -15.77 0.62
C PHE A 343 10.63 -16.19 -0.69
N GLN A 344 11.96 -16.40 -0.67
CA GLN A 344 12.72 -16.84 -1.84
C GLN A 344 12.22 -18.21 -2.33
N ASP A 345 12.03 -19.16 -1.42
CA ASP A 345 11.53 -20.50 -1.75
C ASP A 345 10.13 -20.45 -2.35
N ARG A 346 9.21 -19.67 -1.74
CA ARG A 346 7.84 -19.50 -2.26
C ARG A 346 7.83 -18.93 -3.67
N LEU A 347 8.62 -17.89 -3.89
CA LEU A 347 8.68 -17.22 -5.19
C LEU A 347 9.29 -18.15 -6.26
N ALA A 348 10.40 -18.83 -5.95
CA ALA A 348 11.03 -19.77 -6.87
C ALA A 348 10.12 -20.97 -7.20
N ASN A 349 9.43 -21.52 -6.21
CA ASN A 349 8.49 -22.62 -6.41
C ASN A 349 7.27 -22.20 -7.23
N ALA A 350 6.73 -21.00 -6.99
CA ALA A 350 5.64 -20.44 -7.77
C ALA A 350 6.04 -20.22 -9.24
N ASP A 351 7.22 -19.63 -9.48
CA ASP A 351 7.77 -19.45 -10.83
C ASP A 351 7.91 -20.83 -11.54
N LYS A 352 8.50 -21.82 -10.86
CA LYS A 352 8.66 -23.18 -11.40
C LYS A 352 7.33 -23.85 -11.73
N ALA A 353 6.33 -23.71 -10.86
CA ALA A 353 5.00 -24.27 -11.10
C ALA A 353 4.32 -23.60 -12.30
N TYR A 354 4.40 -22.27 -12.41
CA TYR A 354 3.85 -21.52 -13.53
C TYR A 354 4.44 -21.96 -14.87
N PHE A 355 5.77 -22.04 -14.99
CA PHE A 355 6.41 -22.44 -16.25
C PHE A 355 6.17 -23.90 -16.62
N LYS A 356 6.02 -24.80 -15.64
CA LYS A 356 5.62 -26.19 -15.92
C LYS A 356 4.23 -26.28 -16.56
N HIS A 357 3.28 -25.48 -16.08
CA HIS A 357 1.91 -25.44 -16.62
C HIS A 357 1.80 -24.77 -18.00
N GLN A 358 2.83 -24.06 -18.47
CA GLN A 358 2.82 -23.48 -19.81
C GLN A 358 3.47 -24.38 -20.87
N ILE A 359 4.24 -25.38 -20.46
CA ILE A 359 5.00 -26.27 -21.35
C ILE A 359 4.25 -27.61 -21.56
N GLY A 360 3.32 -27.97 -20.66
CA GLY A 360 2.41 -29.11 -20.82
C GLY A 360 0.99 -28.64 -21.06
#